data_AF-A0A519ENR1-F1
#
_entry.id   AF-A0A519ENR1-F1
#
_cell.length_a   1.000
_cell.length_b   1.000
_cell.length_c   1.000
_cell.angle_alpha   90.00
_cell.angle_beta   90.00
_cell.angle_gamma   90.00
#
_symmetry.space_group_name_H-M   'P 1'
#
loop_
_entity.id
_entity.type
_entity.pdbx_description
1 polymer ?
#
loop_
_entity_poly.entity_id
_entity_poly.type
_entity_poly.pdbx_seq_one_letter_code
_entity_poly.pdbx_strand_id
1 'polypeptide(L)'
;MQWLDDVKWDAQGLVPVIAQEASTGDVLMFAWMDRAALRQTAELGRAVYFSRSRQKLWFKGEESGHVQQVHEIRMDCDNDVL
;
A
#
# COMPACT_ATOMS: atom_id res chain seq x y z
N MET A 1 -4.29 14.46 6.20
CA MET A 1 -4.74 13.76 4.98
C MET A 1 -6.15 13.26 5.24
N GLN A 2 -7.17 13.98 4.76
CA GLN A 2 -8.57 13.67 5.07
C GLN A 2 -9.08 12.41 4.34
N TRP A 3 -8.46 12.07 3.21
CA TRP A 3 -8.88 10.94 2.34
C TRP A 3 -8.63 9.54 2.92
N LEU A 4 -7.76 9.38 3.92
CA LEU A 4 -7.55 8.07 4.57
C LEU A 4 -8.79 7.60 5.33
N ASP A 5 -9.68 8.53 5.71
CA ASP A 5 -10.96 8.25 6.38
C ASP A 5 -11.99 7.64 5.41
N ASP A 6 -11.78 7.79 4.10
CA ASP A 6 -12.67 7.24 3.06
C ASP A 6 -12.37 5.75 2.76
N VAL A 7 -11.19 5.26 3.17
CA VAL A 7 -10.79 3.85 3.02
C VAL A 7 -11.63 2.99 3.95
N LYS A 8 -12.24 1.94 3.41
CA LYS A 8 -12.96 0.90 4.16
C LYS A 8 -11.99 -0.15 4.67
N TRP A 9 -11.53 0.06 5.90
CA TRP A 9 -10.64 -0.86 6.60
C TRP A 9 -11.37 -2.14 7.02
N ASP A 10 -10.69 -3.28 6.93
CA ASP A 10 -11.19 -4.54 7.46
C ASP A 10 -11.24 -4.55 9.00
N ALA A 11 -11.74 -5.64 9.58
CA ALA A 11 -11.84 -5.79 11.04
C ALA A 11 -10.47 -5.84 11.76
N GLN A 12 -9.36 -5.94 11.03
CA GLN A 12 -7.99 -5.88 11.55
C GLN A 12 -7.34 -4.51 11.31
N GLY A 13 -8.06 -3.55 10.74
CA GLY A 13 -7.55 -2.23 10.40
C GLY A 13 -6.63 -2.24 9.18
N LEU A 14 -6.80 -3.22 8.28
CA LEU A 14 -6.00 -3.40 7.08
C LEU A 14 -6.82 -3.17 5.81
N VAL A 15 -6.12 -2.90 4.72
CA VAL A 15 -6.67 -2.83 3.37
C VAL A 15 -5.77 -3.63 2.40
N PRO A 16 -6.33 -4.46 1.51
CA PRO A 16 -5.57 -5.08 0.43
C PRO A 16 -5.06 -4.02 -0.56
N VAL A 17 -3.85 -4.24 -1.09
CA VAL A 17 -3.24 -3.35 -2.08
C VAL A 17 -2.60 -4.15 -3.21
N ILE A 18 -2.82 -3.72 -4.45
CA ILE A 18 -2.23 -4.29 -5.65
C ILE A 18 -1.16 -3.34 -6.20
N ALA A 19 0.09 -3.79 -6.24
CA ALA A 19 1.15 -3.05 -6.90
C ALA A 19 1.19 -3.41 -8.39
N GLN A 20 0.92 -2.42 -9.23
CA GLN A 20 0.99 -2.54 -10.69
C GLN A 20 2.18 -1.74 -11.24
N GLU A 21 2.87 -2.29 -12.24
CA GLU A 21 3.90 -1.56 -12.97
C GLU A 21 3.26 -0.48 -13.84
N ALA A 22 3.75 0.75 -13.73
CA ALA A 22 3.07 1.94 -14.27
C ALA A 22 3.08 2.02 -15.82
N SER A 23 4.04 1.39 -16.48
CA SER A 23 4.22 1.46 -17.94
C SER A 23 3.62 0.27 -18.69
N THR A 24 3.77 -0.94 -18.16
CA THR A 24 3.31 -2.19 -18.77
C THR A 24 1.93 -2.59 -18.30
N GLY A 25 1.53 -2.15 -17.10
CA GLY A 25 0.31 -2.60 -16.44
C GLY A 25 0.45 -3.99 -15.81
N ASP A 26 1.65 -4.55 -15.71
CA ASP A 26 1.86 -5.85 -15.08
C ASP A 26 1.55 -5.78 -13.59
N VAL A 27 0.79 -6.76 -13.09
CA VAL A 27 0.58 -6.91 -11.65
C VAL A 27 1.83 -7.53 -11.03
N LEU A 28 2.51 -6.77 -10.19
CA LEU A 28 3.77 -7.17 -9.57
C LEU A 28 3.56 -7.93 -8.26
N MET A 29 2.63 -7.47 -7.44
CA MET A 29 2.36 -8.10 -6.14
C MET A 29 1.04 -7.67 -5.52
N PHE A 30 0.58 -8.50 -4.59
CA PHE A 30 -0.48 -8.22 -3.63
C PHE A 30 0.11 -8.08 -2.23
N ALA A 31 -0.37 -7.11 -1.45
CA ALA A 31 0.03 -6.91 -0.06
C ALA A 31 -1.09 -6.30 0.77
N TRP A 32 -0.78 -6.00 2.03
CA TRP A 32 -1.67 -5.34 2.97
C TRP A 32 -1.04 -4.04 3.43
N MET A 33 -1.86 -3.01 3.65
CA MET A 33 -1.47 -1.79 4.35
C MET A 33 -2.38 -1.59 5.55
N ASP A 34 -1.82 -1.14 6.67
CA ASP A 34 -2.59 -0.48 7.71
C ASP A 34 -2.63 1.04 7.42
N ARG A 35 -3.37 1.80 8.23
CA ARG A 35 -3.44 3.26 8.08
C ARG A 35 -2.07 3.94 8.10
N ALA A 36 -1.12 3.43 8.89
CA ALA A 36 0.22 4.01 8.98
C ALA A 36 1.06 3.74 7.73
N ALA A 37 1.00 2.53 7.18
CA ALA A 37 1.67 2.13 5.95
C ALA A 37 1.16 2.92 4.74
N LEU A 38 -0.15 3.07 4.59
CA LEU A 38 -0.74 3.84 3.49
C LEU A 38 -0.39 5.33 3.59
N ARG A 39 -0.45 5.90 4.81
CA ARG A 39 -0.01 7.28 5.06
C ARG A 39 1.46 7.49 4.68
N GLN A 40 2.35 6.62 5.15
CA GLN A 40 3.78 6.74 4.82
C GLN A 40 4.04 6.54 3.33
N THR A 41 3.30 5.65 2.67
CA THR A 41 3.39 5.47 1.22
C THR A 41 3.08 6.77 0.48
N ALA A 42 1.99 7.44 0.85
CA ALA A 42 1.60 8.72 0.25
C ALA A 42 2.56 9.87 0.59
N GLU A 43 3.12 9.90 1.81
CA GLU A 43 4.07 10.94 2.25
C GLU A 43 5.45 10.77 1.59
N LEU A 44 5.93 9.53 1.43
CA LEU A 44 7.29 9.23 0.96
C LEU A 44 7.39 9.01 -0.56
N GLY A 45 6.27 8.75 -1.24
CA GLY A 45 6.27 8.36 -2.66
C GLY A 45 6.94 6.99 -2.90
N ARG A 46 6.97 6.13 -1.88
CA ARG A 46 7.58 4.78 -1.92
C ARG A 46 6.68 3.79 -1.20
N ALA A 47 6.53 2.58 -1.74
CA ALA A 47 5.63 1.60 -1.15
C ALA A 47 6.09 1.13 0.25
N VAL A 48 5.23 1.34 1.24
CA VAL A 48 5.34 0.83 2.60
C VAL A 48 4.14 -0.06 2.85
N TYR A 49 4.38 -1.31 3.21
CA TYR A 49 3.33 -2.30 3.50
C TYR A 49 3.27 -2.60 5.00
N PHE A 50 2.20 -3.27 5.42
CA PHE A 50 2.09 -3.85 6.75
C PHE A 50 2.33 -5.37 6.69
N SER A 51 3.39 -5.85 7.34
CA SER A 51 3.66 -7.28 7.44
C SER A 51 2.80 -7.91 8.53
N ARG A 52 1.76 -8.66 8.13
CA ARG A 52 0.86 -9.35 9.08
C ARG A 52 1.56 -10.40 9.94
N SER A 53 2.61 -11.05 9.43
CA SER A 53 3.37 -12.04 10.21
C SER A 53 4.35 -11.39 11.18
N ARG A 54 4.96 -10.26 10.82
CA ARG A 54 5.93 -9.54 11.66
C ARG A 54 5.29 -8.44 12.51
N GLN A 55 4.01 -8.13 12.28
CA GLN A 55 3.23 -7.08 12.96
C GLN A 55 3.95 -5.72 12.95
N LYS A 56 4.52 -5.35 11.79
CA LYS A 56 5.25 -4.09 11.62
C LYS A 56 5.18 -3.57 10.20
N LEU A 57 5.49 -2.28 10.05
CA LEU A 57 5.73 -1.66 8.76
C LEU A 57 6.92 -2.33 8.06
N TRP A 58 6.79 -2.47 6.75
CA TRP A 58 7.79 -3.06 5.86
C TRP A 58 7.99 -2.14 4.66
N PHE A 59 9.16 -1.52 4.57
CA PHE A 59 9.50 -0.66 3.44
C PHE A 59 9.93 -1.57 2.28
N LYS A 60 9.17 -1.55 1.18
CA LYS A 60 9.46 -2.45 0.07
C LYS A 60 10.86 -2.18 -0.47
N GLY A 61 11.69 -3.22 -0.44
CA GLY A 61 13.06 -3.14 -0.89
C GLY A 61 14.07 -2.75 0.20
N GLU A 62 13.69 -2.63 1.48
CA GLU A 62 14.60 -2.24 2.56
C GLU A 62 15.84 -3.14 2.69
N GLU A 63 15.71 -4.44 2.43
CA GLU A 63 16.82 -5.39 2.46
C GLU A 63 17.45 -5.60 1.07
N SER A 64 16.63 -5.64 0.02
CA SER A 64 17.06 -6.03 -1.34
C SER A 64 17.50 -4.88 -2.25
N GLY A 65 17.15 -3.63 -1.92
CA GLY A 65 17.26 -2.49 -2.83
C GLY A 65 16.16 -2.39 -3.91
N HIS A 66 15.30 -3.41 -4.08
CA HIS A 66 14.18 -3.40 -5.03
C HIS A 66 12.97 -2.61 -4.52
N VAL A 67 13.09 -1.29 -4.59
CA VAL A 67 12.11 -0.31 -4.16
C VAL A 67 11.02 -0.12 -5.22
N GLN A 68 9.79 0.10 -4.77
CA GLN A 68 8.68 0.56 -5.62
C GLN A 68 8.46 2.05 -5.38
N GLN A 69 8.67 2.87 -6.40
CA GLN A 69 8.29 4.29 -6.41
C GLN A 69 6.81 4.39 -6.77
N VAL A 70 6.08 5.26 -6.07
CA VAL A 70 4.64 5.42 -6.26
C VAL A 70 4.37 6.60 -7.16
N HIS A 71 3.77 6.33 -8.31
CA HIS A 71 3.34 7.35 -9.27
C HIS A 71 1.91 7.83 -8.97
N GLU A 72 1.05 6.92 -8.55
CA GLU A 72 -0.35 7.17 -8.23
C GLU A 72 -0.84 6.16 -7.21
N ILE A 73 -1.89 6.54 -6.47
CA ILE A 73 -2.66 5.65 -5.60
C ILE A 73 -4.10 5.82 -6.04
N ARG A 74 -4.74 4.71 -6.38
CA ARG A 74 -6.16 4.67 -6.77
C ARG A 74 -6.92 3.88 -5.73
N MET A 75 -8.22 4.11 -5.65
CA MET A 75 -9.13 3.40 -4.76
C MET A 75 -10.24 2.83 -5.65
N ASP A 76 -10.66 1.61 -5.36
CA ASP A 76 -11.76 0.99 -6.08
C ASP A 76 -13.13 1.62 -5.72
N CYS A 77 -14.21 1.10 -6.30
CA CYS A 77 -15.50 1.76 -6.28
C CYS A 77 -16.27 1.65 -4.94
N ASP A 78 -15.92 0.69 -4.08
CA ASP A 78 -16.47 0.53 -2.73
C ASP A 78 -15.42 0.73 -1.62
N ASN A 79 -14.27 1.30 -2.00
CA ASN A 79 -13.21 1.82 -1.15
C ASN A 79 -12.49 0.77 -0.29
N ASP A 80 -12.54 -0.51 -0.63
CA ASP A 80 -11.92 -1.58 0.17
C ASP A 80 -10.69 -2.23 -0.47
N VAL A 81 -10.26 -1.74 -1.64
CA VAL A 81 -8.97 -2.10 -2.26
C VAL A 81 -8.27 -0.86 -2.85
N LEU A 82 -6.94 -0.84 -2.78
CA LEU A 82 -6.09 0.13 -3.51
C LEU A 82 -5.24 -0.52 -4.62
#